data_AF-M5PAY7-F1
#
_entry.id   AF-M5PAY7-F1
#
_cell.length_a   1.000
_cell.length_b   1.000
_cell.length_c   1.000
_cell.angle_alpha   90.00
_cell.angle_beta   90.00
_cell.angle_gamma   90.00
#
_symmetry.space_group_name_H-M   'P 1'
#
loop_
_entity.id
_entity.type
_entity.pdbx_description
1 polymer ?
#
loop_
_entity_poly.entity_id
_entity_poly.type
_entity_poly.pdbx_seq_one_letter_code
_entity_poly.pdbx_strand_id
1 'polypeptide(L)'
;MIITEQTIEVKINKKNKEHFLKKGYKPLENGGILSVSPKDLPIGSTKKLKCICDNCNITFSRSAKSALVSKRHFCKNQCKAEYQKGKPSPLNTRVRETCSYCKKEILIKKYRSMKLRRGEQENVFCSRECQGKWRSENSPKEVTAGIEKTCLQCGNNYKVSPYRQQTSKYCSSKCRSESKNNKIKTACGVCNTELFVVPSKIKKSKSGLVFCSNKCVGMFNKYKRDQKIKKTCIICNNVYFLRPSLARKSVTCSKKCQNIWQSQYLTGKNANRYNKDFPIEKRITQCEYCKKEVILKSPYLVAQKTKNGTKTFCSNDCRQIWYATVWSQREEWKKQSQIRAVNILSSGLISKTNSKCQIIVNGILKSMKINTINEHNLKYFTIDNYLPEYNLMIEVMGTYWHTDPRKYKQINYKTQYDRIINDKRKRLAIKSLEQIDILYLWEMDILNDPILIKALIKEYIINNGELKNYHSFNYEISKKSLSLKKNIILPYMDFDKNKLDMITDLSVHKMKSKKQIDKWGTFFCDHCGKETERLKSRYKKTSNHFCCQDCQINFKRNTLS
;
A
#
# COMPACT_ATOMS: atom_id res chain seq x y z
N MET A 1 30.96 13.21 6.72
CA MET A 1 30.60 12.02 7.54
C MET A 1 29.52 12.36 8.59
N ILE A 2 28.67 11.41 9.02
CA ILE A 2 27.73 11.62 10.15
C ILE A 2 28.45 11.26 11.45
N ILE A 3 28.34 12.07 12.50
CA ILE A 3 28.88 11.73 13.83
C ILE A 3 27.97 10.66 14.43
N THR A 4 28.47 9.45 14.65
CA THR A 4 27.63 8.30 15.05
C THR A 4 27.36 8.23 16.55
N GLU A 5 28.18 8.89 17.37
CA GLU A 5 28.10 8.87 18.83
C GLU A 5 27.11 9.90 19.41
N GLN A 6 26.54 10.77 18.57
CA GLN A 6 25.52 11.71 19.05
C GLN A 6 24.20 10.97 19.35
N THR A 7 23.48 11.41 20.38
CA THR A 7 22.12 10.94 20.68
C THR A 7 21.08 11.94 20.20
N ILE A 8 19.97 11.44 19.65
CA ILE A 8 18.89 12.28 19.12
C ILE A 8 17.59 11.98 19.86
N GLU A 9 17.02 12.99 20.49
CA GLU A 9 15.72 12.88 21.14
C GLU A 9 14.57 12.94 20.15
N VAL A 10 13.70 11.92 20.18
CA VAL A 10 12.54 11.79 19.30
C VAL A 10 11.29 11.58 20.13
N LYS A 11 10.26 12.40 19.87
CA LYS A 11 8.93 12.22 20.44
C LYS A 11 8.24 11.03 19.76
N ILE A 12 7.81 10.05 20.55
CA ILE A 12 7.10 8.87 20.09
C ILE A 12 5.66 9.24 19.73
N ASN A 13 5.21 8.79 18.57
CA ASN A 13 3.84 8.91 18.10
C ASN A 13 3.41 7.60 17.43
N LYS A 14 2.11 7.48 17.14
CA LYS A 14 1.52 6.27 16.55
C LYS A 14 2.18 5.82 15.24
N LYS A 15 2.82 6.73 14.48
CA LYS A 15 3.45 6.43 13.18
C LYS A 15 4.90 5.97 13.29
N ASN A 16 5.68 6.50 14.24
CA ASN A 16 7.11 6.14 14.39
C ASN A 16 7.36 5.07 15.46
N LYS A 17 6.37 4.75 16.30
CA LYS A 17 6.47 3.73 17.35
C LYS A 17 6.89 2.35 16.82
N GLU A 18 6.26 1.91 15.73
CA GLU A 18 6.56 0.60 15.10
C GLU A 18 7.99 0.55 14.53
N HIS A 19 8.48 1.66 13.98
CA HIS A 19 9.84 1.76 13.43
C HIS A 19 10.90 1.53 14.52
N PHE A 20 10.74 2.16 15.69
CA PHE A 20 11.68 2.01 16.79
C PHE A 20 11.59 0.65 17.50
N LEU A 21 10.39 0.05 17.58
CA LEU A 21 10.23 -1.34 18.06
C LEU A 21 11.01 -2.34 17.20
N LYS A 22 10.93 -2.21 15.86
CA LYS A 22 11.69 -3.08 14.92
C LYS A 22 13.20 -2.92 15.05
N LYS A 23 13.66 -1.77 15.55
CA LYS A 23 15.08 -1.48 15.81
C LYS A 23 15.54 -1.88 17.20
N GLY A 24 14.69 -2.54 17.99
CA GLY A 24 15.03 -3.07 19.32
C GLY A 24 14.89 -2.06 20.46
N TYR A 25 14.42 -0.84 20.19
CA TYR A 25 14.14 0.13 21.25
C TYR A 25 12.81 -0.23 21.95
N LYS A 26 12.69 0.11 23.24
CA LYS A 26 11.44 0.06 24.01
C LYS A 26 10.79 1.46 23.99
N PRO A 27 9.92 1.80 23.01
CA PRO A 27 9.39 3.14 22.91
C PRO A 27 8.33 3.37 23.99
N LEU A 28 8.46 4.51 24.67
CA LEU A 28 7.52 5.00 25.67
C LEU A 28 6.10 5.18 25.07
N GLU A 29 5.14 5.52 25.94
CA GLU A 29 3.79 5.88 25.50
C GLU A 29 3.77 7.05 24.52
N ASN A 30 2.65 7.24 23.82
CA ASN A 30 2.51 8.31 22.84
C ASN A 30 2.77 9.67 23.52
N GLY A 31 3.78 10.39 23.03
CA GLY A 31 4.21 11.65 23.60
C GLY A 31 5.51 11.57 24.39
N GLY A 32 5.96 10.38 24.79
CA GLY A 32 7.24 10.17 25.45
C GLY A 32 8.44 10.48 24.55
N ILE A 33 9.58 10.83 25.16
CA ILE A 33 10.82 11.18 24.46
C ILE A 33 11.77 9.97 24.53
N LEU A 34 12.22 9.51 23.37
CA LEU A 34 13.17 8.41 23.23
C LEU A 34 14.49 8.93 22.65
N SER A 35 15.60 8.62 23.30
CA SER A 35 16.95 8.90 22.80
C SER A 35 17.40 7.77 21.88
N VAL A 36 17.69 8.10 20.62
CA VAL A 36 18.03 7.11 19.58
C VAL A 36 19.33 7.46 18.85
N SER A 37 19.99 6.44 18.31
CA SER A 37 21.14 6.64 17.43
C SER A 37 20.72 7.30 16.10
N PRO A 38 21.56 8.17 15.49
CA PRO A 38 21.32 8.80 14.20
C PRO A 38 20.99 7.80 13.08
N LYS A 39 21.62 6.61 13.11
CA LYS A 39 21.43 5.56 12.09
C LYS A 39 20.05 4.90 12.16
N ASP A 40 19.41 4.94 13.32
CA ASP A 40 18.10 4.34 13.55
C ASP A 40 16.95 5.31 13.33
N LEU A 41 17.24 6.58 12.98
CA LEU A 41 16.21 7.50 12.57
C LEU A 41 15.57 7.08 11.24
N PRO A 42 14.25 7.24 11.08
CA PRO A 42 13.62 7.05 9.79
C PRO A 42 14.13 8.11 8.79
N ILE A 43 14.34 7.71 7.53
CA ILE A 43 14.85 8.57 6.44
C ILE A 43 13.99 9.83 6.25
N GLY A 44 12.70 9.79 6.60
CA GLY A 44 11.81 10.95 6.53
C GLY A 44 11.90 11.92 7.71
N SER A 45 12.77 11.70 8.70
CA SER A 45 12.83 12.49 9.92
C SER A 45 13.25 13.95 9.67
N THR A 46 12.56 14.88 10.35
CA THR A 46 12.86 16.32 10.33
C THR A 46 13.94 16.73 11.34
N LYS A 47 14.41 15.79 12.17
CA LYS A 47 15.48 16.03 13.15
C LYS A 47 16.79 16.39 12.45
N LYS A 48 17.61 17.22 13.11
CA LYS A 48 18.93 17.61 12.62
C LYS A 48 19.99 16.68 13.23
N LEU A 49 20.96 16.29 12.40
CA LEU A 49 22.14 15.52 12.76
C LEU A 49 23.38 16.40 12.62
N LYS A 50 24.33 16.24 13.54
CA LYS A 50 25.69 16.78 13.40
C LYS A 50 26.47 15.92 12.41
N CYS A 51 27.07 16.59 11.42
CA CYS A 51 27.88 16.00 10.37
C CYS A 51 29.23 16.72 10.31
N ILE A 52 30.27 15.99 9.92
CA ILE A 52 31.60 16.52 9.59
C ILE A 52 31.65 16.76 8.08
N CYS A 53 32.10 17.95 7.68
CA CYS A 53 32.29 18.31 6.27
C CYS A 53 33.42 17.47 5.63
N ASP A 54 33.13 16.77 4.54
CA ASP A 54 34.08 15.93 3.80
C ASP A 54 35.17 16.71 3.04
N ASN A 55 35.19 18.06 3.12
CA ASN A 55 36.18 18.91 2.47
C ASN A 55 37.02 19.71 3.48
N CYS A 56 36.37 20.36 4.46
CA CYS A 56 37.05 21.22 5.44
C CYS A 56 37.01 20.68 6.88
N ASN A 57 36.47 19.48 7.10
CA ASN A 57 36.37 18.82 8.41
C ASN A 57 35.62 19.57 9.53
N ILE A 58 35.01 20.72 9.23
CA ILE A 58 34.18 21.45 10.20
C ILE A 58 32.87 20.69 10.49
N THR A 59 32.46 20.71 11.76
CA THR A 59 31.17 20.16 12.20
C THR A 59 30.02 21.11 11.89
N PHE A 60 28.95 20.61 11.28
CA PHE A 60 27.76 21.38 10.93
C PHE A 60 26.48 20.54 11.08
N SER A 61 25.31 21.18 11.11
CA SER A 61 24.02 20.48 11.25
C SER A 61 23.29 20.31 9.92
N ARG A 62 22.65 19.16 9.71
CA ARG A 62 21.84 18.85 8.52
C ARG A 62 20.61 18.01 8.88
N SER A 63 19.54 18.08 8.09
CA SER A 63 18.38 17.21 8.32
C SER A 63 18.74 15.72 8.16
N ALA A 64 18.12 14.86 8.98
CA ALA A 64 18.30 13.41 8.94
C ALA A 64 18.01 12.84 7.55
N LYS A 65 16.97 13.34 6.86
CA LYS A 65 16.69 12.98 5.46
C LYS A 65 17.87 13.17 4.53
N SER A 66 18.51 14.34 4.56
CA SER A 66 19.65 14.61 3.69
C SER A 66 20.92 13.92 4.16
N ALA A 67 21.08 13.72 5.47
CA ALA A 67 22.24 13.07 6.05
C ALA A 67 22.24 11.55 5.77
N LEU A 68 21.14 10.84 6.02
CA LEU A 68 21.07 9.38 5.86
C LEU A 68 21.14 8.90 4.40
N VAL A 69 20.75 9.75 3.44
CA VAL A 69 20.76 9.42 2.00
C VAL A 69 22.11 9.72 1.33
N SER A 70 22.82 10.75 1.80
CA SER A 70 24.03 11.22 1.12
C SER A 70 25.26 10.48 1.65
N LYS A 71 26.08 9.92 0.76
CA LYS A 71 27.38 9.33 1.14
C LYS A 71 28.43 10.38 1.55
N ARG A 72 28.25 11.65 1.16
CA ARG A 72 29.18 12.77 1.41
C ARG A 72 28.42 14.00 1.92
N HIS A 73 29.06 14.78 2.78
CA HIS A 73 28.46 15.91 3.50
C HIS A 73 29.34 17.16 3.35
N PHE A 74 28.73 18.30 3.03
CA PHE A 74 29.45 19.57 2.86
C PHE A 74 28.75 20.67 3.63
N CYS A 75 29.50 21.48 4.39
CA CYS A 75 28.95 22.57 5.20
C CYS A 75 28.43 23.74 4.36
N LYS A 76 29.04 23.98 3.18
CA LYS A 76 28.64 25.02 2.21
C LYS A 76 28.82 24.56 0.77
N ASN A 77 28.13 25.23 -0.16
CA ASN A 77 28.24 24.95 -1.60
C ASN A 77 29.68 25.10 -2.12
N GLN A 78 30.46 26.03 -1.55
CA GLN A 78 31.88 26.20 -1.87
C GLN A 78 32.70 24.92 -1.61
N CYS A 79 32.56 24.32 -0.42
CA CYS A 79 33.24 23.08 -0.07
C CYS A 79 32.84 21.90 -0.97
N LYS A 80 31.59 21.88 -1.43
CA LYS A 80 31.14 20.90 -2.44
C LYS A 80 31.82 21.12 -3.79
N ALA A 81 31.94 22.37 -4.23
CA ALA A 81 32.57 22.72 -5.49
C ALA A 81 34.08 22.43 -5.48
N GLU A 82 34.77 22.76 -4.39
CA GLU A 82 36.19 22.45 -4.17
C GLU A 82 36.45 20.94 -4.17
N TYR A 83 35.66 20.17 -3.42
CA TYR A 83 35.76 18.70 -3.41
C TYR A 83 35.53 18.05 -4.79
N GLN A 84 34.79 18.73 -5.67
CA GLN A 84 34.49 18.28 -7.03
C GLN A 84 35.54 18.73 -8.07
N LYS A 85 36.43 19.68 -7.74
CA LYS A 85 37.54 20.06 -8.64
C LYS A 85 38.45 18.85 -8.85
N GLY A 86 38.74 18.53 -10.11
CA GLY A 86 39.61 17.42 -10.50
C GLY A 86 38.96 16.02 -10.52
N LYS A 87 37.71 15.86 -10.06
CA LYS A 87 37.00 14.56 -10.15
C LYS A 87 36.27 14.41 -11.48
N PRO A 88 36.31 13.23 -12.13
CA PRO A 88 35.58 13.00 -13.37
C PRO A 88 34.08 13.17 -13.10
N SER A 89 33.45 14.14 -13.77
CA SER A 89 32.01 14.33 -13.71
C SER A 89 31.31 13.15 -14.40
N PRO A 90 30.26 12.54 -13.80
CA PRO A 90 29.46 11.50 -14.46
C PRO A 90 28.86 11.94 -15.81
N LEU A 91 28.86 13.25 -16.09
CA LEU A 91 28.31 13.88 -17.28
C LEU A 91 29.38 14.26 -18.33
N ASN A 92 30.65 13.91 -18.16
CA ASN A 92 31.71 14.27 -19.11
C ASN A 92 32.10 13.13 -20.05
N THR A 93 31.11 12.38 -20.56
CA THR A 93 31.27 11.59 -21.77
C THR A 93 30.91 12.48 -22.96
N ARG A 94 31.90 13.25 -23.45
CA ARG A 94 31.77 13.88 -24.77
C ARG A 94 32.02 12.79 -25.82
N VAL A 95 31.21 12.80 -26.87
CA VAL A 95 31.26 11.86 -27.99
C VAL A 95 31.57 12.67 -29.24
N ARG A 96 32.35 12.09 -30.15
CA ARG A 96 32.65 12.69 -31.46
C ARG A 96 31.46 12.51 -32.39
N GLU A 97 31.03 13.61 -32.98
CA GLU A 97 29.97 13.68 -33.99
C GLU A 97 30.41 14.67 -35.08
N THR A 98 29.78 14.63 -36.24
CA THR A 98 30.09 15.56 -37.35
C THR A 98 29.16 16.77 -37.34
N CYS A 99 29.72 17.95 -37.57
CA CYS A 99 28.94 19.16 -37.77
C CYS A 99 28.05 19.02 -39.01
N SER A 100 26.74 19.24 -38.87
CA SER A 100 25.77 19.13 -39.96
C SER A 100 26.05 20.09 -41.12
N TYR A 101 26.69 21.23 -40.86
CA TYR A 101 27.07 22.22 -41.86
C TYR A 101 28.47 21.96 -42.44
N CYS A 102 29.54 22.32 -41.72
CA CYS A 102 30.91 22.26 -42.23
C CYS A 102 31.56 20.87 -42.20
N LYS A 103 30.82 19.82 -41.79
CA LYS A 103 31.27 18.42 -41.68
C LYS A 103 32.47 18.14 -40.76
N LYS A 104 33.05 19.17 -40.13
CA LYS A 104 34.12 19.04 -39.15
C LYS A 104 33.69 18.20 -37.93
N GLU A 105 34.58 17.36 -37.44
CA GLU A 105 34.38 16.56 -36.24
C GLU A 105 34.30 17.46 -34.99
N ILE A 106 33.31 17.22 -34.13
CA ILE A 106 33.00 18.00 -32.93
C ILE A 106 32.74 17.12 -31.72
N LEU A 107 33.16 17.58 -30.55
CA LEU A 107 32.90 16.92 -29.28
C LEU A 107 31.62 17.45 -28.64
N ILE A 108 30.57 16.63 -28.62
CA ILE A 108 29.27 16.98 -28.02
C ILE A 108 28.93 16.07 -26.85
N LYS A 109 28.02 16.49 -25.98
CA LYS A 109 27.59 15.69 -24.82
C LYS A 109 26.86 14.42 -25.28
N LYS A 110 27.10 13.27 -24.64
CA LYS A 110 26.48 11.97 -24.97
C LYS A 110 24.96 12.00 -25.15
N TYR A 111 24.23 12.76 -24.32
CA TYR A 111 22.77 12.87 -24.47
C TYR A 111 22.35 13.57 -25.77
N ARG A 112 23.14 14.52 -26.30
CA ARG A 112 22.88 15.18 -27.58
C ARG A 112 23.10 14.21 -28.74
N SER A 113 24.19 13.42 -28.68
CA SER A 113 24.45 12.32 -29.63
C SER A 113 23.30 11.29 -29.64
N MET A 114 22.78 10.90 -28.47
CA MET A 114 21.61 10.01 -28.40
C MET A 114 20.36 10.61 -29.05
N LYS A 115 20.13 11.92 -28.93
CA LYS A 115 18.99 12.59 -29.59
C LYS A 115 19.11 12.63 -31.11
N LEU A 116 20.33 12.82 -31.62
CA LEU A 116 20.62 12.69 -33.05
C LEU A 116 20.29 11.28 -33.56
N ARG A 117 20.80 10.25 -32.87
CA ARG A 117 20.57 8.84 -33.24
C ARG A 117 19.10 8.40 -33.17
N ARG A 118 18.31 9.01 -32.28
CA ARG A 118 16.87 8.73 -32.14
C ARG A 118 15.98 9.57 -33.07
N GLY A 119 16.56 10.47 -33.85
CA GLY A 119 15.80 11.40 -34.70
C GLY A 119 15.06 12.50 -33.94
N GLU A 120 15.29 12.68 -32.63
CA GLU A 120 14.71 13.77 -31.84
C GLU A 120 15.37 15.13 -32.13
N GLN A 121 16.59 15.11 -32.67
CA GLN A 121 17.34 16.30 -33.07
C GLN A 121 18.05 16.02 -34.39
N GLU A 122 17.68 16.73 -35.45
CA GLU A 122 18.19 16.44 -36.80
C GLU A 122 19.62 16.94 -37.02
N ASN A 123 19.97 18.09 -36.42
CA ASN A 123 21.22 18.78 -36.76
C ASN A 123 22.05 19.15 -35.53
N VAL A 124 23.38 19.17 -35.69
CA VAL A 124 24.35 19.61 -34.69
C VAL A 124 25.45 20.44 -35.34
N PHE A 125 25.86 21.52 -34.69
CA PHE A 125 26.78 22.50 -35.29
C PHE A 125 28.00 22.73 -34.41
N CYS A 126 29.15 22.97 -35.05
CA CYS A 126 30.40 23.29 -34.36
C CYS A 126 30.40 24.69 -33.72
N SER A 127 29.60 25.61 -34.28
CA SER A 127 29.50 27.00 -33.82
C SER A 127 28.13 27.60 -34.14
N ARG A 128 27.83 28.75 -33.50
CA ARG A 128 26.65 29.56 -33.85
C ARG A 128 26.70 30.06 -35.30
N GLU A 129 27.90 30.24 -35.84
CA GLU A 129 28.11 30.66 -37.22
C GLU A 129 27.68 29.55 -38.21
N CYS A 130 28.13 28.31 -38.01
CA CYS A 130 27.68 27.16 -38.82
C CYS A 130 26.17 26.93 -38.70
N GLN A 131 25.61 27.12 -37.51
CA GLN A 131 24.16 27.09 -37.32
C GLN A 131 23.46 28.23 -38.09
N GLY A 132 24.05 29.42 -38.12
CA GLY A 132 23.55 30.58 -38.85
C GLY A 132 23.55 30.36 -40.36
N LYS A 133 24.68 29.89 -40.92
CA LYS A 133 24.83 29.59 -42.35
C LYS A 133 23.88 28.48 -42.81
N TRP A 134 23.77 27.40 -42.03
CA TRP A 134 22.79 26.35 -42.30
C TRP A 134 21.36 26.89 -42.30
N ARG A 135 21.01 27.77 -41.35
CA ARG A 135 19.69 28.41 -41.30
C ARG A 135 19.45 29.37 -42.46
N SER A 136 20.42 30.16 -42.91
CA SER A 136 20.23 31.05 -44.05
C SER A 136 19.99 30.30 -45.36
N GLU A 137 20.61 29.13 -45.51
CA GLU A 137 20.45 28.30 -46.71
C GLU A 137 19.17 27.44 -46.68
N ASN A 138 18.72 27.02 -45.49
CA ASN A 138 17.61 26.06 -45.33
C ASN A 138 16.31 26.66 -44.75
N SER A 139 16.27 27.96 -44.43
CA SER A 139 15.02 28.60 -43.96
C SER A 139 14.17 29.11 -45.14
N PRO A 140 12.82 29.06 -45.04
CA PRO A 140 11.94 29.66 -46.05
C PRO A 140 12.26 31.15 -46.25
N LYS A 141 12.52 31.57 -47.50
CA LYS A 141 12.90 32.96 -47.86
C LYS A 141 11.82 34.00 -47.54
N GLU A 142 10.59 33.58 -47.23
CA GLU A 142 9.45 34.49 -46.97
C GLU A 142 9.52 35.24 -45.62
N VAL A 143 10.33 34.81 -44.65
CA VAL A 143 10.26 35.32 -43.26
C VAL A 143 11.16 36.55 -42.98
N THR A 144 12.01 36.96 -43.92
CA THR A 144 13.08 37.95 -43.68
C THR A 144 12.81 39.38 -44.15
N ALA A 145 11.70 39.66 -44.84
CA ALA A 145 11.33 41.03 -45.18
C ALA A 145 10.90 41.79 -43.91
N GLY A 146 11.75 42.71 -43.44
CA GLY A 146 11.43 43.58 -42.31
C GLY A 146 10.28 44.53 -42.66
N ILE A 147 9.25 44.56 -41.82
CA ILE A 147 8.09 45.44 -41.98
C ILE A 147 8.46 46.84 -41.50
N GLU A 148 8.18 47.86 -42.30
CA GLU A 148 8.35 49.26 -41.88
C GLU A 148 7.24 49.69 -40.90
N LYS A 149 7.65 50.36 -39.83
CA LYS A 149 6.76 50.94 -38.83
C LYS A 149 7.19 52.34 -38.47
N THR A 150 6.23 53.17 -38.11
CA THR A 150 6.47 54.52 -37.58
C THR A 150 6.63 54.47 -36.06
N CYS A 151 7.66 55.13 -35.54
CA CYS A 151 7.90 55.25 -34.09
C CYS A 151 6.83 56.15 -33.44
N LEU A 152 6.14 55.66 -32.40
CA LEU A 152 5.11 56.44 -31.70
C LEU A 152 5.63 57.65 -30.90
N GLN A 153 6.96 57.82 -30.77
CA GLN A 153 7.57 58.91 -30.01
C GLN A 153 8.18 59.99 -30.91
N CYS A 154 8.96 59.60 -31.93
CA CYS A 154 9.69 60.55 -32.78
C CYS A 154 9.15 60.62 -34.23
N GLY A 155 8.17 59.80 -34.60
CA GLY A 155 7.61 59.80 -35.96
C GLY A 155 8.49 59.15 -37.03
N ASN A 156 9.73 58.76 -36.73
CA ASN A 156 10.61 58.14 -37.74
C ASN A 156 10.20 56.71 -38.08
N ASN A 157 10.38 56.33 -39.35
CA ASN A 157 10.18 54.97 -39.83
C ASN A 157 11.35 54.05 -39.44
N TYR A 158 11.05 52.80 -39.07
CA TYR A 158 12.03 51.79 -38.67
C TYR A 158 11.55 50.38 -39.01
N LYS A 159 12.49 49.47 -39.31
CA LYS A 159 12.20 48.09 -39.72
C LYS A 159 12.08 47.13 -38.53
N VAL A 160 11.08 46.25 -38.55
CA VAL A 160 10.87 45.21 -37.54
C VAL A 160 10.57 43.86 -38.18
N SER A 161 10.95 42.77 -37.54
CA SER A 161 10.56 41.44 -38.03
C SER A 161 9.04 41.24 -37.98
N PRO A 162 8.43 40.43 -38.88
CA PRO A 162 6.99 40.21 -38.93
C PRO A 162 6.37 39.82 -37.57
N TYR A 163 7.03 38.92 -36.82
CA TYR A 163 6.61 38.54 -35.46
C TYR A 163 6.53 39.72 -34.47
N ARG A 164 7.36 40.76 -34.65
CA ARG A 164 7.38 41.95 -33.79
C ARG A 164 6.47 43.07 -34.27
N GLN A 165 5.78 42.92 -35.40
CA GLN A 165 4.93 43.96 -35.98
C GLN A 165 3.89 44.48 -34.98
N GLN A 166 3.21 43.59 -34.26
CA GLN A 166 2.17 44.00 -33.29
C GLN A 166 2.74 44.56 -31.98
N THR A 167 3.96 44.16 -31.59
CA THR A 167 4.51 44.47 -30.26
C THR A 167 5.50 45.64 -30.26
N SER A 168 6.18 45.89 -31.38
CA SER A 168 7.16 46.96 -31.52
C SER A 168 6.46 48.32 -31.68
N LYS A 169 6.85 49.32 -30.88
CA LYS A 169 6.21 50.64 -30.85
C LYS A 169 7.17 51.83 -31.02
N TYR A 170 8.45 51.58 -30.81
CA TYR A 170 9.48 52.60 -30.77
C TYR A 170 10.69 52.13 -31.57
N CYS A 171 11.33 53.05 -32.29
CA CYS A 171 12.52 52.77 -33.09
C CYS A 171 13.76 52.45 -32.23
N SER A 172 13.80 52.95 -30.99
CA SER A 172 14.96 52.81 -30.10
C SER A 172 14.57 52.67 -28.63
N SER A 173 15.53 52.22 -27.81
CA SER A 173 15.39 52.21 -26.35
C SER A 173 15.19 53.62 -25.78
N LYS A 174 15.81 54.64 -26.40
CA LYS A 174 15.68 56.05 -26.02
C LYS A 174 14.24 56.55 -26.19
N CYS A 175 13.67 56.37 -27.39
CA CYS A 175 12.28 56.75 -27.68
C CYS A 175 11.26 56.01 -26.77
N ARG A 176 11.55 54.76 -26.41
CA ARG A 176 10.73 54.01 -25.45
C ARG A 176 10.76 54.62 -24.04
N SER A 177 11.89 55.18 -23.62
CA SER A 177 12.04 55.82 -22.31
C SER A 177 11.39 57.20 -22.28
N GLU A 178 11.58 58.01 -23.31
CA GLU A 178 10.96 59.35 -23.43
C GLU A 178 9.43 59.29 -23.44
N SER A 179 8.85 58.29 -24.10
CA SER A 179 7.39 58.07 -24.11
C SER A 179 6.79 57.83 -22.70
N LYS A 180 7.60 57.46 -21.70
CA LYS A 180 7.13 57.29 -20.30
C LYS A 180 7.03 58.61 -19.53
N ASN A 181 7.56 59.71 -20.08
CA ASN A 181 7.52 61.03 -19.43
C ASN A 181 6.18 61.75 -19.62
N ASN A 182 5.35 61.31 -20.59
CA ASN A 182 3.98 61.80 -20.76
C ASN A 182 3.08 61.30 -19.62
N LYS A 183 3.06 62.05 -18.52
CA LYS A 183 2.20 61.83 -17.35
C LYS A 183 1.02 62.79 -17.37
N ILE A 184 -0.15 62.32 -16.96
CA ILE A 184 -1.36 63.13 -16.78
C ILE A 184 -1.65 63.31 -15.30
N LYS A 185 -2.23 64.46 -14.96
CA LYS A 185 -2.68 64.79 -13.60
C LYS A 185 -3.98 64.04 -13.30
N THR A 186 -4.06 63.38 -12.14
CA THR A 186 -5.24 62.65 -11.67
C THR A 186 -5.23 62.57 -10.14
N ALA A 187 -6.34 62.18 -9.51
CA ALA A 187 -6.43 62.05 -8.06
C ALA A 187 -6.31 60.59 -7.60
N CYS A 188 -5.80 60.38 -6.39
CA CYS A 188 -5.84 59.08 -5.73
C CYS A 188 -7.29 58.68 -5.42
N GLY A 189 -7.73 57.49 -5.85
CA GLY A 189 -9.10 57.00 -5.63
C GLY A 189 -9.48 56.62 -4.19
N VAL A 190 -8.77 57.13 -3.18
CA VAL A 190 -9.09 56.96 -1.75
C VAL A 190 -8.88 58.26 -1.01
N CYS A 191 -7.65 58.80 -1.01
CA CYS A 191 -7.31 60.01 -0.25
C CYS A 191 -7.34 61.29 -1.10
N ASN A 192 -7.73 61.20 -2.38
CA ASN A 192 -7.81 62.31 -3.34
C ASN A 192 -6.52 63.13 -3.55
N THR A 193 -5.39 62.72 -2.99
CA THR A 193 -4.08 63.35 -3.26
C THR A 193 -3.77 63.36 -4.76
N GLU A 194 -3.27 64.48 -5.26
CA GLU A 194 -2.92 64.66 -6.66
C GLU A 194 -1.73 63.77 -7.06
N LEU A 195 -1.81 63.16 -8.25
CA LEU A 195 -0.87 62.21 -8.81
C LEU A 195 -0.58 62.49 -10.28
N PHE A 196 0.68 62.31 -10.67
CA PHE A 196 1.10 62.33 -12.07
C PHE A 196 1.36 60.89 -12.53
N VAL A 197 0.48 60.35 -13.39
CA VAL A 197 0.54 58.96 -13.84
C VAL A 197 0.54 58.84 -15.36
N VAL A 198 1.19 57.81 -15.89
CA VAL A 198 1.15 57.51 -17.32
C VAL A 198 -0.27 57.03 -17.70
N PRO A 199 -0.89 57.53 -18.79
CA PRO A 199 -2.26 57.17 -19.19
C PRO A 199 -2.53 55.67 -19.28
N SER A 200 -1.52 54.88 -19.68
CA SER A 200 -1.62 53.43 -19.75
C SER A 200 -1.90 52.75 -18.40
N LYS A 201 -1.53 53.39 -17.28
CA LYS A 201 -1.80 52.89 -15.92
C LYS A 201 -3.28 53.00 -15.56
N ILE A 202 -3.95 54.05 -16.01
CA ILE A 202 -5.40 54.24 -15.85
C ILE A 202 -6.15 53.28 -16.76
N LYS A 203 -5.79 53.20 -18.05
CA LYS A 203 -6.42 52.27 -19.01
C LYS A 203 -6.34 50.80 -18.58
N LYS A 204 -5.27 50.40 -17.88
CA LYS A 204 -5.11 49.04 -17.33
C LYS A 204 -5.84 48.81 -16.00
N SER A 205 -6.27 49.88 -15.32
CA SER A 205 -6.98 49.76 -14.05
C SER A 205 -8.40 49.29 -14.28
N LYS A 206 -8.74 48.10 -13.78
CA LYS A 206 -10.11 47.56 -13.86
C LYS A 206 -11.14 48.43 -13.14
N SER A 207 -10.71 49.24 -12.17
CA SER A 207 -11.56 50.17 -11.44
C SER A 207 -11.50 51.60 -11.99
N GLY A 208 -10.69 51.88 -13.01
CA GLY A 208 -10.42 53.25 -13.49
C GLY A 208 -9.60 54.12 -12.52
N LEU A 209 -9.54 53.77 -11.24
CA LEU A 209 -8.82 54.51 -10.20
C LEU A 209 -7.31 54.18 -10.16
N VAL A 210 -6.52 55.15 -9.73
CA VAL A 210 -5.11 55.00 -9.35
C VAL A 210 -4.91 55.41 -7.89
N PHE A 211 -3.83 54.96 -7.26
CA PHE A 211 -3.61 55.14 -5.81
C PHE A 211 -2.21 55.69 -5.53
N CYS A 212 -2.09 56.57 -4.53
CA CYS A 212 -0.84 57.20 -4.13
C CYS A 212 0.12 56.24 -3.43
N SER A 213 -0.41 55.20 -2.77
CA SER A 213 0.36 54.27 -1.94
C SER A 213 -0.31 52.90 -1.83
N ASN A 214 0.47 51.89 -1.44
CA ASN A 214 -0.06 50.56 -1.11
C ASN A 214 -1.08 50.60 0.05
N LYS A 215 -1.00 51.60 0.94
CA LYS A 215 -1.99 51.84 2.00
C LYS A 215 -3.36 52.17 1.40
N CYS A 216 -3.41 53.10 0.44
CA CYS A 216 -4.66 53.44 -0.26
C CYS A 216 -5.21 52.26 -1.08
N VAL A 217 -4.33 51.48 -1.74
CA VAL A 217 -4.74 50.22 -2.39
C VAL A 217 -5.38 49.27 -1.37
N GLY A 218 -4.79 49.13 -0.18
CA GLY A 218 -5.30 48.30 0.91
C GLY A 218 -6.68 48.74 1.40
N MET A 219 -6.89 50.04 1.58
CA MET A 219 -8.16 50.63 2.01
C MET A 219 -9.27 50.41 0.97
N PHE A 220 -9.01 50.69 -0.31
CA PHE A 220 -9.96 50.44 -1.39
C PHE A 220 -10.34 48.95 -1.49
N ASN A 221 -9.35 48.06 -1.37
CA ASN A 221 -9.59 46.62 -1.36
C ASN A 221 -10.34 46.14 -0.11
N LYS A 222 -10.23 46.83 1.03
CA LYS A 222 -11.03 46.54 2.24
C LYS A 222 -12.49 46.92 2.02
N TYR A 223 -12.76 48.16 1.58
CA TYR A 223 -14.10 48.62 1.23
C TYR A 223 -14.82 47.67 0.26
N LYS A 224 -14.15 47.24 -0.82
CA LYS A 224 -14.71 46.25 -1.76
C LYS A 224 -14.96 44.86 -1.16
N ARG A 225 -14.18 44.46 -0.14
CA ARG A 225 -14.38 43.17 0.55
C ARG A 225 -15.56 43.20 1.50
N ASP A 226 -15.89 44.36 2.04
CA ASP A 226 -16.97 44.56 3.02
C ASP A 226 -18.34 44.68 2.37
N GLN A 227 -18.41 45.05 1.08
CA GLN A 227 -19.63 44.90 0.29
C GLN A 227 -20.00 43.41 0.17
N LYS A 228 -21.10 43.00 0.81
CA LYS A 228 -21.64 41.63 0.75
C LYS A 228 -23.01 41.61 0.07
N ILE A 229 -23.24 40.58 -0.73
CA ILE A 229 -24.51 40.29 -1.40
C ILE A 229 -25.23 39.18 -0.63
N LYS A 230 -26.53 39.39 -0.36
CA LYS A 230 -27.44 38.41 0.25
C LYS A 230 -27.89 37.37 -0.79
N LYS A 231 -27.79 36.08 -0.48
CA LYS A 231 -28.32 34.95 -1.29
C LYS A 231 -29.04 33.93 -0.41
N THR A 232 -29.88 33.12 -1.05
CA THR A 232 -30.57 31.98 -0.42
C THR A 232 -29.95 30.67 -0.92
N CYS A 233 -29.66 29.74 -0.01
CA CYS A 233 -29.06 28.44 -0.36
C CYS A 233 -30.10 27.50 -0.96
N ILE A 234 -29.81 26.86 -2.10
CA ILE A 234 -30.76 25.94 -2.78
C ILE A 234 -30.98 24.62 -1.99
N ILE A 235 -30.07 24.24 -1.10
CA ILE A 235 -30.14 22.95 -0.37
C ILE A 235 -30.84 23.07 0.98
N CYS A 236 -30.59 24.14 1.73
CA CYS A 236 -31.15 24.30 3.07
C CYS A 236 -31.99 25.57 3.24
N ASN A 237 -32.18 26.35 2.17
CA ASN A 237 -32.93 27.62 2.16
C ASN A 237 -32.45 28.71 3.14
N ASN A 238 -31.34 28.51 3.85
CA ASN A 238 -30.76 29.54 4.69
C ASN A 238 -30.21 30.70 3.86
N VAL A 239 -30.43 31.91 4.37
CA VAL A 239 -29.84 33.14 3.86
C VAL A 239 -28.35 33.19 4.22
N TYR A 240 -27.51 33.61 3.28
CA TYR A 240 -26.07 33.75 3.47
C TYR A 240 -25.49 34.91 2.66
N PHE A 241 -24.32 35.40 3.07
CA PHE A 241 -23.70 36.61 2.54
C PHE A 241 -22.36 36.31 1.86
N LEU A 242 -22.18 36.83 0.64
CA LEU A 242 -21.00 36.58 -0.18
C LEU A 242 -20.40 37.87 -0.74
N ARG A 243 -19.12 37.84 -1.10
CA ARG A 243 -18.52 38.91 -1.91
C ARG A 243 -19.13 38.94 -3.31
N PRO A 244 -19.28 40.12 -3.95
CA PRO A 244 -19.86 40.24 -5.30
C PRO A 244 -19.28 39.30 -6.36
N SER A 245 -17.97 39.06 -6.33
CA SER A 245 -17.30 38.16 -7.27
C SER A 245 -17.70 36.68 -7.13
N LEU A 246 -18.18 36.27 -5.95
CA LEU A 246 -18.60 34.89 -5.66
C LEU A 246 -20.11 34.69 -5.83
N ALA A 247 -20.91 35.76 -5.73
CA ALA A 247 -22.36 35.70 -5.77
C ALA A 247 -22.90 35.07 -7.08
N ARG A 248 -22.22 35.30 -8.20
CA ARG A 248 -22.57 34.68 -9.50
C ARG A 248 -22.39 33.16 -9.54
N LYS A 249 -21.43 32.61 -8.78
CA LYS A 249 -21.04 31.19 -8.86
C LYS A 249 -21.60 30.34 -7.73
N SER A 250 -21.73 30.90 -6.53
CA SER A 250 -22.15 30.15 -5.35
C SER A 250 -23.66 29.94 -5.37
N VAL A 251 -24.11 28.71 -5.19
CA VAL A 251 -25.53 28.32 -5.06
C VAL A 251 -25.87 27.73 -3.68
N THR A 252 -24.84 27.54 -2.84
CA THR A 252 -24.98 26.96 -1.50
C THR A 252 -24.28 27.78 -0.43
N CYS A 253 -24.80 27.74 0.80
CA CYS A 253 -24.28 28.51 1.94
C CYS A 253 -23.04 27.91 2.59
N SER A 254 -22.77 26.62 2.40
CA SER A 254 -21.73 25.89 3.13
C SER A 254 -21.12 24.78 2.30
N LYS A 255 -19.92 24.32 2.69
CA LYS A 255 -19.26 23.16 2.07
C LYS A 255 -20.13 21.89 2.14
N LYS A 256 -20.88 21.71 3.25
CA LYS A 256 -21.81 20.58 3.41
C LYS A 256 -22.93 20.63 2.37
N CYS A 257 -23.60 21.78 2.25
CA CYS A 257 -24.63 21.99 1.23
C CYS A 257 -24.06 21.86 -0.18
N GLN A 258 -22.85 22.36 -0.43
CA GLN A 258 -22.17 22.21 -1.71
C GLN A 258 -21.97 20.73 -2.08
N ASN A 259 -21.56 19.88 -1.14
CA ASN A 259 -21.39 18.44 -1.40
C ASN A 259 -22.71 17.77 -1.76
N ILE A 260 -23.80 18.10 -1.05
CA ILE A 260 -25.15 17.59 -1.33
C ILE A 260 -25.58 18.05 -2.72
N TRP A 261 -25.44 19.33 -3.03
CA TRP A 261 -25.78 19.89 -4.34
C TRP A 261 -24.98 19.22 -5.47
N GLN A 262 -23.67 18.99 -5.28
CA GLN A 262 -22.87 18.28 -6.29
C GLN A 262 -23.35 16.84 -6.51
N SER A 263 -23.73 16.13 -5.44
CA SER A 263 -24.25 14.77 -5.55
C SER A 263 -25.61 14.67 -6.24
N GLN A 264 -26.43 15.72 -6.13
CA GLN A 264 -27.75 15.76 -6.77
C GLN A 264 -27.68 16.27 -8.21
N TYR A 265 -26.94 17.37 -8.45
CA TYR A 265 -27.03 18.15 -9.69
C TYR A 265 -25.82 18.00 -10.62
N LEU A 266 -24.62 17.65 -10.12
CA LEU A 266 -23.40 17.45 -10.94
C LEU A 266 -23.11 15.96 -11.21
N THR A 267 -24.13 15.21 -11.60
CA THR A 267 -24.03 13.79 -11.97
C THR A 267 -24.31 13.59 -13.47
N GLY A 268 -23.87 12.44 -14.02
CA GLY A 268 -24.09 12.11 -15.43
C GLY A 268 -23.56 13.18 -16.40
N LYS A 269 -24.42 13.60 -17.33
CA LYS A 269 -24.11 14.62 -18.37
C LYS A 269 -23.75 15.98 -17.78
N ASN A 270 -24.18 16.28 -16.55
CA ASN A 270 -23.91 17.54 -15.85
C ASN A 270 -22.58 17.52 -15.09
N ALA A 271 -21.88 16.38 -15.02
CA ALA A 271 -20.59 16.32 -14.35
C ALA A 271 -19.53 17.13 -15.10
N ASN A 272 -18.72 17.90 -14.36
CA ASN A 272 -17.67 18.78 -14.92
C ASN A 272 -16.67 18.09 -15.87
N ARG A 273 -16.54 16.77 -15.78
CA ARG A 273 -15.63 15.94 -16.60
C ARG A 273 -16.39 14.85 -17.35
N TYR A 274 -17.65 15.11 -17.73
CA TYR A 274 -18.43 14.18 -18.53
C TYR A 274 -17.75 13.98 -19.89
N ASN A 275 -17.31 12.75 -20.16
CA ASN A 275 -16.77 12.37 -21.46
C ASN A 275 -17.94 11.97 -22.38
N LYS A 276 -18.23 12.82 -23.38
CA LYS A 276 -19.31 12.60 -24.35
C LYS A 276 -19.04 11.38 -25.25
N ASP A 277 -17.79 11.08 -25.54
CA ASP A 277 -17.39 10.01 -26.47
C ASP A 277 -17.48 8.61 -25.85
N PHE A 278 -17.63 8.54 -24.52
CA PHE A 278 -17.70 7.30 -23.76
C PHE A 278 -18.93 7.28 -22.86
N PRO A 279 -20.15 7.15 -23.42
CA PRO A 279 -21.40 7.22 -22.66
C PRO A 279 -21.63 5.93 -21.82
N ILE A 280 -22.74 5.86 -21.08
CA ILE A 280 -22.98 4.81 -20.07
C ILE A 280 -23.08 3.42 -20.71
N GLU A 281 -23.64 3.35 -21.91
CA GLU A 281 -23.87 2.14 -22.70
C GLU A 281 -22.53 1.44 -23.01
N LYS A 282 -21.45 2.22 -23.24
CA LYS A 282 -20.09 1.69 -23.44
C LYS A 282 -19.38 1.31 -22.14
N ARG A 283 -20.01 1.49 -20.97
CA ARG A 283 -19.45 1.20 -19.64
C ARG A 283 -20.08 -0.03 -18.99
N ILE A 284 -20.95 -0.74 -19.69
CA ILE A 284 -21.60 -1.96 -19.20
C ILE A 284 -20.66 -3.15 -19.43
N THR A 285 -20.47 -3.96 -18.41
CA THR A 285 -19.71 -5.22 -18.47
C THR A 285 -20.42 -6.27 -17.62
N GLN A 286 -20.05 -7.54 -17.75
CA GLN A 286 -20.68 -8.62 -16.99
C GLN A 286 -19.90 -8.95 -15.71
N CYS A 287 -20.63 -9.33 -14.67
CA CYS A 287 -20.05 -9.93 -13.49
C CYS A 287 -19.45 -11.30 -13.82
N GLU A 288 -18.21 -11.56 -13.42
CA GLU A 288 -17.50 -12.82 -13.69
C GLU A 288 -18.23 -14.03 -13.07
N TYR A 289 -18.89 -13.83 -11.93
CA TYR A 289 -19.59 -14.86 -11.17
C TYR A 289 -21.03 -15.07 -11.65
N CYS A 290 -21.92 -14.11 -11.38
CA CYS A 290 -23.36 -14.27 -11.62
C CYS A 290 -23.81 -13.77 -13.00
N LYS A 291 -22.89 -13.31 -13.85
CA LYS A 291 -23.14 -12.78 -15.20
C LYS A 291 -24.05 -11.55 -15.31
N LYS A 292 -24.59 -11.05 -14.19
CA LYS A 292 -25.35 -9.78 -14.14
C LYS A 292 -24.54 -8.62 -14.70
N GLU A 293 -25.23 -7.70 -15.38
CA GLU A 293 -24.66 -6.48 -15.90
C GLU A 293 -24.16 -5.54 -14.78
N VAL A 294 -23.02 -4.91 -15.02
CA VAL A 294 -22.32 -4.03 -14.10
C VAL A 294 -21.92 -2.76 -14.86
N ILE A 295 -22.43 -1.62 -14.41
CA ILE A 295 -22.07 -0.31 -14.96
C ILE A 295 -20.80 0.19 -14.27
N LEU A 296 -19.73 0.41 -15.05
CA LEU A 296 -18.48 0.98 -14.56
C LEU A 296 -18.58 2.51 -14.45
N LYS A 297 -18.19 3.05 -13.29
CA LYS A 297 -18.36 4.47 -12.95
C LYS A 297 -17.58 5.44 -13.85
N SER A 298 -16.48 5.01 -14.48
CA SER A 298 -15.68 5.87 -15.34
C SER A 298 -15.09 5.13 -16.55
N PRO A 299 -14.88 5.83 -17.69
CA PRO A 299 -14.20 5.26 -18.86
C PRO A 299 -12.80 4.73 -18.55
N TYR A 300 -12.09 5.39 -17.62
CA TYR A 300 -10.79 4.96 -17.15
C TYR A 300 -10.81 3.55 -16.53
N LEU A 301 -11.84 3.25 -15.73
CA LEU A 301 -11.98 1.92 -15.13
C LEU A 301 -12.22 0.84 -16.18
N VAL A 302 -12.92 1.16 -17.27
CA VAL A 302 -13.08 0.25 -18.41
C VAL A 302 -11.72 -0.05 -19.04
N ALA A 303 -10.98 1.00 -19.42
CA ALA A 303 -9.66 0.86 -20.05
C ALA A 303 -8.64 0.11 -19.15
N GLN A 304 -8.62 0.41 -17.85
CA GLN A 304 -7.78 -0.32 -16.88
C GLN A 304 -8.15 -1.81 -16.82
N LYS A 305 -9.44 -2.12 -16.75
CA LYS A 305 -9.91 -3.50 -16.61
C LYS A 305 -9.59 -4.32 -17.84
N THR A 306 -9.75 -3.75 -19.02
CA THR A 306 -9.38 -4.37 -20.29
C THR A 306 -7.87 -4.61 -20.37
N LYS A 307 -7.05 -3.60 -20.02
CA LYS A 307 -5.59 -3.71 -20.09
C LYS A 307 -5.01 -4.72 -19.10
N ASN A 308 -5.53 -4.75 -17.88
CA ASN A 308 -4.99 -5.59 -16.79
C ASN A 308 -5.68 -6.97 -16.70
N GLY A 309 -6.69 -7.25 -17.52
CA GLY A 309 -7.50 -8.47 -17.44
C GLY A 309 -8.26 -8.64 -16.11
N THR A 310 -8.45 -7.57 -15.34
CA THR A 310 -9.04 -7.67 -14.00
C THR A 310 -10.53 -7.95 -14.06
N LYS A 311 -10.95 -9.01 -13.37
CA LYS A 311 -12.34 -9.48 -13.32
C LYS A 311 -13.29 -8.44 -12.73
N THR A 312 -14.54 -8.45 -13.19
CA THR A 312 -15.60 -7.53 -12.71
C THR A 312 -16.61 -8.29 -11.87
N PHE A 313 -17.07 -7.69 -10.77
CA PHE A 313 -18.07 -8.26 -9.88
C PHE A 313 -19.14 -7.23 -9.58
N CYS A 314 -20.42 -7.67 -9.55
CA CYS A 314 -21.54 -6.80 -9.22
C CYS A 314 -21.62 -6.49 -7.71
N SER A 315 -21.07 -7.37 -6.87
CA SER A 315 -21.01 -7.20 -5.42
C SER A 315 -19.73 -7.81 -4.84
N ASN A 316 -19.40 -7.43 -3.61
CA ASN A 316 -18.33 -8.07 -2.85
C ASN A 316 -18.63 -9.56 -2.60
N ASP A 317 -19.89 -9.93 -2.41
CA ASP A 317 -20.30 -11.32 -2.21
C ASP A 317 -20.01 -12.17 -3.46
N CYS A 318 -20.37 -11.67 -4.64
CA CYS A 318 -20.04 -12.35 -5.90
C CYS A 318 -18.53 -12.56 -6.07
N ARG A 319 -17.72 -11.56 -5.67
CA ARG A 319 -16.26 -11.68 -5.68
C ARG A 319 -15.78 -12.76 -4.72
N GLN A 320 -16.31 -12.81 -3.50
CA GLN A 320 -15.93 -13.77 -2.48
C GLN A 320 -16.31 -15.20 -2.88
N ILE A 321 -17.53 -15.40 -3.38
CA ILE A 321 -17.99 -16.72 -3.81
C ILE A 321 -17.15 -17.20 -4.99
N TRP A 322 -16.96 -16.37 -6.02
CA TRP A 322 -16.09 -16.72 -7.14
C TRP A 322 -14.66 -17.04 -6.71
N TYR A 323 -14.13 -16.31 -5.74
CA TYR A 323 -12.81 -16.62 -5.20
C TYR A 323 -12.79 -18.02 -4.57
N ALA A 324 -13.79 -18.35 -3.75
CA ALA A 324 -13.88 -19.63 -3.04
C ALA A 324 -14.20 -20.83 -3.93
N THR A 325 -15.03 -20.66 -4.96
CA THR A 325 -15.55 -21.75 -5.80
C THR A 325 -14.83 -21.90 -7.13
N VAL A 326 -14.21 -20.84 -7.64
CA VAL A 326 -13.53 -20.85 -8.94
C VAL A 326 -12.03 -20.62 -8.78
N TRP A 327 -11.63 -19.50 -8.17
CA TRP A 327 -10.22 -19.12 -8.16
C TRP A 327 -9.35 -20.01 -7.27
N SER A 328 -9.76 -20.23 -6.02
CA SER A 328 -9.02 -21.07 -5.06
C SER A 328 -9.13 -22.56 -5.38
N GLN A 329 -10.03 -22.94 -6.30
CA GLN A 329 -10.19 -24.33 -6.70
C GLN A 329 -9.18 -24.77 -7.77
N ARG A 330 -8.49 -23.81 -8.41
CA ARG A 330 -7.42 -24.07 -9.39
C ARG A 330 -6.29 -24.86 -8.75
N GLU A 331 -5.78 -25.84 -9.47
CA GLU A 331 -4.77 -26.77 -8.96
C GLU A 331 -3.47 -26.05 -8.56
N GLU A 332 -3.01 -25.11 -9.38
CA GLU A 332 -1.85 -24.26 -9.09
C GLU A 332 -2.03 -23.48 -7.79
N TRP A 333 -3.21 -22.92 -7.58
CA TRP A 333 -3.51 -22.16 -6.36
C TRP A 333 -3.50 -23.08 -5.14
N LYS A 334 -4.11 -24.27 -5.23
CA LYS A 334 -4.12 -25.27 -4.15
C LYS A 334 -2.70 -25.67 -3.78
N LYS A 335 -1.86 -26.02 -4.76
CA LYS A 335 -0.45 -26.38 -4.57
C LYS A 335 0.34 -25.25 -3.90
N GLN A 336 0.22 -24.02 -4.40
CA GLN A 336 0.87 -22.86 -3.79
C GLN A 336 0.37 -22.56 -2.38
N SER A 337 -0.93 -22.76 -2.11
CA SER A 337 -1.50 -22.56 -0.79
C SER A 337 -1.02 -23.60 0.21
N GLN A 338 -0.88 -24.86 -0.21
CA GLN A 338 -0.29 -25.92 0.60
C GLN A 338 1.16 -25.57 0.96
N ILE A 339 1.99 -25.22 -0.03
CA ILE A 339 3.39 -24.81 0.20
C ILE A 339 3.47 -23.63 1.18
N ARG A 340 2.62 -22.61 1.02
CA ARG A 340 2.56 -21.48 1.97
C ARG A 340 2.21 -21.93 3.38
N ALA A 341 1.21 -22.81 3.54
CA ALA A 341 0.81 -23.31 4.84
C ALA A 341 1.93 -24.11 5.52
N VAL A 342 2.60 -24.98 4.76
CA VAL A 342 3.75 -25.77 5.23
C VAL A 342 4.90 -24.86 5.68
N ASN A 343 5.25 -23.85 4.87
CA ASN A 343 6.30 -22.89 5.23
C ASN A 343 5.99 -22.08 6.50
N ILE A 344 4.71 -21.75 6.73
CA ILE A 344 4.28 -21.06 7.96
C ILE A 344 4.45 -21.97 9.18
N LEU A 345 4.12 -23.26 9.06
CA LEU A 345 4.32 -24.24 10.13
C LEU A 345 5.81 -24.44 10.41
N SER A 346 6.60 -24.77 9.38
CA SER A 346 8.03 -25.08 9.54
C SER A 346 8.88 -23.88 10.00
N SER A 347 8.41 -22.64 9.79
CA SER A 347 9.09 -21.44 10.29
C SER A 347 8.81 -21.14 11.76
N GLY A 348 7.93 -21.90 12.41
CA GLY A 348 7.56 -21.71 13.82
C GLY A 348 6.62 -20.52 14.07
N LEU A 349 6.13 -19.83 13.03
CA LEU A 349 5.16 -18.73 13.15
C LEU A 349 3.83 -19.19 13.78
N ILE A 350 3.44 -20.44 13.49
CA ILE A 350 2.31 -21.13 14.11
C ILE A 350 2.79 -22.54 14.43
N SER A 351 3.51 -22.72 15.54
CA SER A 351 4.05 -24.04 15.92
C SER A 351 3.09 -24.83 16.80
N LYS A 352 2.95 -26.12 16.51
CA LYS A 352 2.27 -27.12 17.35
C LYS A 352 3.20 -27.85 18.31
N THR A 353 4.48 -27.47 18.34
CA THR A 353 5.50 -28.13 19.17
C THR A 353 5.26 -28.04 20.68
N ASN A 354 4.37 -27.14 21.11
CA ASN A 354 4.01 -26.94 22.51
C ASN A 354 2.88 -27.86 23.01
N SER A 355 2.38 -28.81 22.20
CA SER A 355 1.39 -29.76 22.69
C SER A 355 2.00 -30.70 23.74
N LYS A 356 1.20 -31.14 24.73
CA LYS A 356 1.68 -32.00 25.82
C LYS A 356 2.33 -33.28 25.30
N CYS A 357 1.71 -33.95 24.32
CA CYS A 357 2.25 -35.17 23.72
C CYS A 357 3.57 -34.92 22.98
N GLN A 358 3.66 -33.82 22.22
CA GLN A 358 4.87 -33.48 21.50
C GLN A 358 6.05 -33.20 22.43
N ILE A 359 5.81 -32.49 23.55
CA ILE A 359 6.83 -32.24 24.58
C ILE A 359 7.35 -33.55 25.17
N ILE A 360 6.46 -34.50 25.47
CA ILE A 360 6.84 -35.82 26.01
C ILE A 360 7.70 -36.58 25.00
N VAL A 361 7.26 -36.67 23.74
CA VAL A 361 8.00 -37.38 22.68
C VAL A 361 9.37 -36.75 22.44
N ASN A 362 9.45 -35.41 22.37
CA ASN A 362 10.72 -34.69 22.27
C ASN A 362 11.63 -34.97 23.47
N GLY A 363 11.06 -35.03 24.68
CA GLY A 363 11.78 -35.40 25.90
C GLY A 363 12.36 -36.82 25.84
N ILE A 364 11.58 -37.78 25.34
CA ILE A 364 12.03 -39.17 25.13
C ILE A 364 13.19 -39.21 24.13
N LEU A 365 13.03 -38.60 22.96
CA LEU A 365 14.07 -38.54 21.91
C LEU A 365 15.36 -37.89 22.45
N LYS A 366 15.23 -36.78 23.19
CA LYS A 366 16.36 -36.12 23.85
C LYS A 366 17.04 -37.03 24.88
N SER A 367 16.28 -37.78 25.68
CA SER A 367 16.83 -38.74 26.65
C SER A 367 17.61 -39.88 26.00
N MET A 368 17.28 -40.20 24.75
CA MET A 368 17.97 -41.19 23.91
C MET A 368 19.15 -40.59 23.15
N LYS A 369 19.43 -39.30 23.31
CA LYS A 369 20.45 -38.53 22.56
C LYS A 369 20.23 -38.55 21.05
N ILE A 370 18.98 -38.61 20.60
CA ILE A 370 18.63 -38.58 19.17
C ILE A 370 18.38 -37.14 18.74
N ASN A 371 19.06 -36.70 17.68
CA ASN A 371 18.79 -35.42 17.06
C ASN A 371 17.45 -35.46 16.30
N THR A 372 16.59 -34.45 16.48
CA THR A 372 15.27 -34.39 15.84
C THR A 372 14.96 -32.99 15.31
N ILE A 373 14.34 -32.94 14.13
CA ILE A 373 13.81 -31.71 13.53
C ILE A 373 12.29 -31.77 13.63
N ASN A 374 11.71 -30.84 14.40
CA ASN A 374 10.26 -30.75 14.52
C ASN A 374 9.63 -30.05 13.31
N GLU A 375 8.38 -30.40 13.00
CA GLU A 375 7.58 -29.77 11.92
C GLU A 375 8.34 -29.75 10.57
N HIS A 376 9.05 -30.84 10.27
CA HIS A 376 9.93 -30.97 9.12
C HIS A 376 9.17 -30.85 7.80
N ASN A 377 9.65 -30.00 6.90
CA ASN A 377 8.97 -29.60 5.67
C ASN A 377 9.24 -30.59 4.53
N LEU A 378 8.21 -31.30 4.09
CA LEU A 378 8.20 -32.19 2.93
C LEU A 378 7.37 -31.59 1.78
N LYS A 379 7.60 -30.32 1.47
CA LYS A 379 6.98 -29.51 0.39
C LYS A 379 5.47 -29.27 0.53
N TYR A 380 4.67 -30.34 0.57
CA TYR A 380 3.21 -30.29 0.71
C TYR A 380 2.73 -30.75 2.08
N PHE A 381 3.60 -31.38 2.87
CA PHE A 381 3.30 -31.89 4.21
C PHE A 381 4.36 -31.47 5.21
N THR A 382 4.02 -31.52 6.48
CA THR A 382 4.97 -31.42 7.60
C THR A 382 4.93 -32.70 8.41
N ILE A 383 6.07 -33.21 8.88
CA ILE A 383 6.17 -34.31 9.85
C ILE A 383 6.46 -33.74 11.24
N ASP A 384 5.84 -34.30 12.28
CA ASP A 384 6.00 -33.79 13.65
C ASP A 384 7.45 -33.94 14.14
N ASN A 385 8.07 -35.10 13.92
CA ASN A 385 9.47 -35.37 14.24
C ASN A 385 10.18 -36.08 13.08
N TYR A 386 11.15 -35.42 12.47
CA TYR A 386 12.10 -36.04 11.56
C TYR A 386 13.40 -36.38 12.30
N LEU A 387 13.95 -37.57 12.07
CA LEU A 387 15.20 -38.07 12.66
C LEU A 387 16.28 -38.11 11.57
N PRO A 388 17.09 -37.05 11.39
CA PRO A 388 17.96 -36.90 10.22
C PRO A 388 19.02 -37.98 10.08
N GLU A 389 19.54 -38.47 11.22
CA GLU A 389 20.61 -39.48 11.25
C GLU A 389 20.14 -40.85 10.74
N TYR A 390 18.84 -41.13 10.86
CA TYR A 390 18.24 -42.40 10.48
C TYR A 390 17.36 -42.29 9.23
N ASN A 391 17.13 -41.07 8.74
CA ASN A 391 16.11 -40.77 7.75
C ASN A 391 14.72 -41.33 8.13
N LEU A 392 14.33 -41.23 9.41
CA LEU A 392 13.06 -41.78 9.90
C LEU A 392 12.07 -40.69 10.32
N MET A 393 10.78 -41.03 10.30
CA MET A 393 9.68 -40.08 10.49
C MET A 393 8.70 -40.56 11.56
N ILE A 394 8.37 -39.68 12.49
CA ILE A 394 7.42 -39.95 13.59
C ILE A 394 6.31 -38.89 13.57
N GLU A 395 5.07 -39.34 13.72
CA GLU A 395 3.87 -38.49 13.83
C GLU A 395 3.21 -38.68 15.21
N VAL A 396 2.86 -37.56 15.87
CA VAL A 396 2.22 -37.53 17.18
C VAL A 396 0.71 -37.33 17.02
N MET A 397 -0.03 -38.42 17.21
CA MET A 397 -1.46 -38.50 16.90
C MET A 397 -2.32 -38.15 18.12
N GLY A 398 -2.90 -36.95 18.12
CA GLY A 398 -3.91 -36.55 19.09
C GLY A 398 -5.23 -37.33 18.96
N THR A 399 -5.78 -37.81 20.07
CA THR A 399 -6.91 -38.75 20.11
C THR A 399 -8.17 -38.19 19.42
N TYR A 400 -8.51 -36.91 19.66
CA TYR A 400 -9.67 -36.26 19.04
C TYR A 400 -9.44 -35.93 17.56
N TRP A 401 -8.26 -35.36 17.23
CA TRP A 401 -7.99 -34.84 15.90
C TRP A 401 -7.83 -35.95 14.87
N HIS A 402 -7.10 -37.01 15.21
CA HIS A 402 -6.84 -38.15 14.33
C HIS A 402 -7.84 -39.30 14.50
N THR A 403 -8.84 -39.10 15.36
CA THR A 403 -9.97 -40.03 15.56
C THR A 403 -9.51 -41.43 15.97
N ASP A 404 -9.02 -41.55 17.20
CA ASP A 404 -8.55 -42.83 17.75
C ASP A 404 -9.71 -43.88 17.80
N PRO A 405 -9.57 -45.04 17.13
CA PRO A 405 -10.61 -46.09 17.09
C PRO A 405 -10.94 -46.72 18.47
N ARG A 406 -10.05 -46.54 19.45
CA ARG A 406 -10.31 -46.99 20.83
C ARG A 406 -11.38 -46.12 21.50
N LYS A 407 -11.41 -44.83 21.18
CA LYS A 407 -12.32 -43.84 21.79
C LYS A 407 -13.56 -43.56 20.95
N TYR A 408 -13.41 -43.40 19.64
CA TYR A 408 -14.51 -43.09 18.75
C TYR A 408 -14.94 -44.37 18.05
N LYS A 409 -16.22 -44.77 18.22
CA LYS A 409 -16.82 -45.90 17.49
C LYS A 409 -17.59 -45.43 16.24
N GLN A 410 -18.04 -44.19 16.26
CA GLN A 410 -18.71 -43.50 15.14
C GLN A 410 -18.06 -42.13 14.91
N ILE A 411 -18.10 -41.68 13.65
CA ILE A 411 -17.50 -40.42 13.21
C ILE A 411 -18.61 -39.41 12.94
N ASN A 412 -18.75 -38.44 13.83
CA ASN A 412 -19.88 -37.50 13.80
C ASN A 412 -19.49 -36.10 13.34
N TYR A 413 -18.20 -35.86 13.11
CA TYR A 413 -17.65 -34.55 12.74
C TYR A 413 -16.99 -34.60 11.37
N LYS A 414 -17.41 -33.71 10.47
CA LYS A 414 -16.82 -33.59 9.13
C LYS A 414 -15.30 -33.36 9.19
N THR A 415 -14.84 -32.59 10.18
CA THR A 415 -13.41 -32.34 10.38
C THR A 415 -12.61 -33.59 10.74
N GLN A 416 -13.20 -34.54 11.46
CA GLN A 416 -12.57 -35.84 11.78
C GLN A 416 -12.49 -36.71 10.53
N TYR A 417 -13.61 -36.82 9.79
CA TYR A 417 -13.66 -37.54 8.52
C TYR A 417 -12.63 -36.99 7.51
N ASP A 418 -12.61 -35.67 7.30
CA ASP A 418 -11.66 -35.01 6.42
C ASP A 418 -10.20 -35.23 6.89
N ARG A 419 -9.95 -35.30 8.21
CA ARG A 419 -8.61 -35.56 8.76
C ARG A 419 -8.15 -36.98 8.48
N ILE A 420 -9.00 -37.99 8.70
CA ILE A 420 -8.69 -39.41 8.42
C ILE A 420 -8.24 -39.59 6.96
N ILE A 421 -8.97 -38.97 6.03
CA ILE A 421 -8.62 -39.01 4.60
C ILE A 421 -7.28 -38.32 4.34
N ASN A 422 -7.03 -37.19 4.99
CA ASN A 422 -5.77 -36.47 4.82
C ASN A 422 -4.57 -37.22 5.41
N ASP A 423 -4.73 -37.91 6.54
CA ASP A 423 -3.68 -38.74 7.14
C ASP A 423 -3.33 -39.92 6.21
N LYS A 424 -4.34 -40.59 5.63
CA LYS A 424 -4.13 -41.62 4.60
C LYS A 424 -3.35 -41.08 3.40
N ARG A 425 -3.77 -39.92 2.86
CA ARG A 425 -3.10 -39.26 1.73
C ARG A 425 -1.65 -38.91 2.05
N LYS A 426 -1.41 -38.35 3.24
CA LYS A 426 -0.08 -37.97 3.71
C LYS A 426 0.84 -39.19 3.80
N ARG A 427 0.38 -40.29 4.41
CA ARG A 427 1.14 -41.54 4.46
C ARG A 427 1.50 -42.06 3.07
N LEU A 428 0.51 -42.17 2.19
CA LEU A 428 0.72 -42.68 0.82
C LEU A 428 1.69 -41.80 0.03
N ALA A 429 1.58 -40.48 0.16
CA ALA A 429 2.48 -39.55 -0.49
C ALA A 429 3.93 -39.67 0.02
N ILE A 430 4.11 -39.74 1.34
CA ILE A 430 5.45 -39.87 1.94
C ILE A 430 6.08 -41.22 1.61
N LYS A 431 5.31 -42.32 1.73
CA LYS A 431 5.77 -43.65 1.34
C LYS A 431 6.20 -43.69 -0.12
N SER A 432 5.48 -43.01 -1.01
CA SER A 432 5.83 -42.92 -2.43
C SER A 432 7.06 -42.06 -2.71
N LEU A 433 7.35 -41.05 -1.89
CA LEU A 433 8.44 -40.10 -2.12
C LEU A 433 9.76 -40.58 -1.48
N GLU A 434 9.67 -41.06 -0.24
CA GLU A 434 10.83 -41.34 0.61
C GLU A 434 11.06 -42.85 0.83
N GLN A 435 10.14 -43.72 0.35
CA GLN A 435 10.18 -45.17 0.54
C GLN A 435 10.23 -45.62 2.01
N ILE A 436 9.74 -44.77 2.92
CA ILE A 436 9.73 -45.00 4.38
C ILE A 436 8.29 -44.91 4.90
N ASP A 437 7.92 -45.82 5.81
CA ASP A 437 6.67 -45.75 6.57
C ASP A 437 6.84 -44.94 7.87
N ILE A 438 5.79 -44.24 8.26
CA ILE A 438 5.78 -43.31 9.39
C ILE A 438 5.39 -44.06 10.67
N LEU A 439 6.13 -43.86 11.77
CA LEU A 439 5.73 -44.34 13.09
C LEU A 439 4.70 -43.40 13.74
N TYR A 440 3.54 -43.94 14.11
CA TYR A 440 2.43 -43.18 14.71
C TYR A 440 2.35 -43.42 16.23
N LEU A 441 2.66 -42.37 16.99
CA LEU A 441 2.59 -42.36 18.45
C LEU A 441 1.28 -41.70 18.89
N TRP A 442 0.39 -42.44 19.53
CA TRP A 442 -0.94 -41.97 19.88
C TRP A 442 -0.99 -41.35 21.28
N GLU A 443 -1.78 -40.30 21.43
CA GLU A 443 -1.90 -39.51 22.67
C GLU A 443 -2.16 -40.37 23.90
N MET A 444 -3.06 -41.35 23.84
CA MET A 444 -3.34 -42.22 24.99
C MET A 444 -2.10 -43.04 25.40
N ASP A 445 -1.32 -43.53 24.45
CA ASP A 445 -0.13 -44.34 24.73
C ASP A 445 1.03 -43.46 25.22
N ILE A 446 1.18 -42.26 24.64
CA ILE A 446 2.17 -41.27 25.08
C ILE A 446 1.94 -40.83 26.53
N LEU A 447 0.68 -40.63 26.92
CA LEU A 447 0.33 -40.14 28.25
C LEU A 447 0.37 -41.25 29.31
N ASN A 448 0.00 -42.48 28.95
CA ASN A 448 -0.16 -43.57 29.90
C ASN A 448 1.08 -44.47 30.02
N ASP A 449 1.86 -44.64 28.94
CA ASP A 449 3.02 -45.53 28.94
C ASP A 449 4.21 -44.96 28.13
N PRO A 450 4.92 -43.95 28.67
CA PRO A 450 6.13 -43.40 28.03
C PRO A 450 7.25 -44.43 27.82
N ILE A 451 7.28 -45.50 28.62
CA ILE A 451 8.30 -46.55 28.52
C ILE A 451 8.06 -47.38 27.25
N LEU A 452 6.81 -47.75 26.97
CA LEU A 452 6.40 -48.38 25.71
C LEU A 452 6.79 -47.52 24.52
N ILE A 453 6.52 -46.21 24.56
CA ILE A 453 6.88 -45.29 23.47
C ILE A 453 8.38 -45.28 23.23
N LYS A 454 9.19 -45.19 24.30
CA LYS A 454 10.65 -45.23 24.21
C LYS A 454 11.14 -46.55 23.60
N ALA A 455 10.59 -47.68 24.02
CA ALA A 455 10.94 -48.99 23.50
C ALA A 455 10.58 -49.12 22.01
N LEU A 456 9.40 -48.64 21.60
CA LEU A 456 8.95 -48.68 20.22
C LEU A 456 9.76 -47.78 19.28
N ILE A 457 10.13 -46.57 19.72
CA ILE A 457 11.03 -45.70 18.95
C ILE A 457 12.39 -46.39 18.76
N LYS A 458 12.91 -47.05 19.80
CA LYS A 458 14.17 -47.79 19.72
C LYS A 458 14.08 -48.94 18.72
N GLU A 459 13.01 -49.73 18.76
CA GLU A 459 12.76 -50.83 17.82
C GLU A 459 12.67 -50.31 16.37
N TYR A 460 11.94 -49.22 16.16
CA TYR A 460 11.78 -48.58 14.85
C TYR A 460 13.13 -48.14 14.26
N ILE A 461 14.02 -47.60 15.09
CA ILE A 461 15.37 -47.18 14.67
C ILE A 461 16.25 -48.41 14.38
N ILE A 462 16.25 -49.41 15.25
CA ILE A 462 17.08 -50.62 15.09
C ILE A 462 16.73 -51.36 13.81
N ASN A 463 15.45 -51.44 13.48
CA ASN A 463 14.96 -52.12 12.28
C ASN A 463 14.92 -51.20 11.05
N ASN A 464 15.63 -50.05 11.09
CA ASN A 464 15.72 -49.11 9.96
C ASN A 464 14.35 -48.71 9.38
N GLY A 465 13.36 -48.51 10.24
CA GLY A 465 12.01 -48.13 9.85
C GLY A 465 11.05 -49.30 9.59
N GLU A 466 11.50 -50.55 9.63
CA GLU A 466 10.65 -51.71 9.41
C GLU A 466 10.00 -52.19 10.71
N LEU A 467 8.67 -52.18 10.74
CA LEU A 467 7.88 -52.67 11.86
C LEU A 467 6.74 -53.56 11.38
N LYS A 468 6.37 -54.54 12.19
CA LYS A 468 5.16 -55.35 11.94
C LYS A 468 3.88 -54.50 12.01
N ASN A 469 3.88 -53.42 12.77
CA ASN A 469 2.82 -52.44 12.82
C ASN A 469 3.38 -51.04 13.13
N TYR A 470 2.76 -50.00 12.60
CA TYR A 470 3.26 -48.63 12.77
C TYR A 470 2.48 -47.81 13.80
N HIS A 471 1.49 -48.38 14.48
CA HIS A 471 0.69 -47.70 15.49
C HIS A 471 1.02 -48.19 16.89
N SER A 472 1.47 -47.27 17.74
CA SER A 472 1.81 -47.52 19.15
C SER A 472 0.75 -48.30 19.94
N PHE A 473 -0.54 -48.05 19.70
CA PHE A 473 -1.60 -48.75 20.43
C PHE A 473 -1.64 -50.27 20.23
N ASN A 474 -0.96 -50.80 19.20
CA ASN A 474 -0.88 -52.23 18.88
C ASN A 474 0.27 -52.95 19.59
N TYR A 475 1.08 -52.23 20.38
CA TYR A 475 2.20 -52.79 21.12
C TYR A 475 1.94 -52.84 22.62
N GLU A 476 2.62 -53.77 23.29
CA GLU A 476 2.69 -53.89 24.75
C GLU A 476 4.08 -54.37 25.18
N ILE A 477 4.47 -54.07 26.42
CA ILE A 477 5.70 -54.61 27.03
C ILE A 477 5.33 -55.91 27.75
N SER A 478 5.84 -57.04 27.26
CA SER A 478 5.67 -58.35 27.88
C SER A 478 7.04 -58.92 28.22
N LYS A 479 7.24 -59.44 29.44
CA LYS A 479 8.52 -60.05 29.88
C LYS A 479 9.76 -59.17 29.61
N LYS A 480 9.62 -57.85 29.77
CA LYS A 480 10.66 -56.81 29.51
C LYS A 480 11.05 -56.64 28.02
N SER A 481 10.33 -57.23 27.07
CA SER A 481 10.51 -56.99 25.63
C SER A 481 9.25 -56.42 24.99
N LEU A 482 9.44 -55.71 23.89
CA LEU A 482 8.35 -55.12 23.10
C LEU A 482 7.68 -56.22 22.27
N SER A 483 6.35 -56.32 22.32
CA SER A 483 5.59 -57.32 21.57
C SER A 483 4.29 -56.74 21.00
N LEU A 484 3.79 -57.35 19.93
CA LEU A 484 2.48 -57.01 19.39
C LEU A 484 1.37 -57.62 20.24
N LYS A 485 0.30 -56.84 20.47
CA LYS A 485 -0.92 -57.32 21.10
C LYS A 485 -1.57 -58.41 20.24
N LYS A 486 -2.23 -59.38 20.90
CA LYS A 486 -2.99 -60.44 20.22
C LYS A 486 -4.09 -59.89 19.32
N ASN A 487 -4.76 -58.82 19.76
CA ASN A 487 -5.84 -58.17 19.00
C ASN A 487 -5.32 -56.88 18.35
N ILE A 488 -5.04 -56.93 17.06
CA ILE A 488 -4.54 -55.79 16.29
C ILE A 488 -5.70 -54.88 15.90
N ILE A 489 -5.61 -53.61 16.31
CA ILE A 489 -6.56 -52.57 15.95
C ILE A 489 -6.11 -51.96 14.61
N LEU A 490 -7.05 -51.84 13.68
CA LEU A 490 -6.84 -51.14 12.41
C LEU A 490 -7.20 -49.65 12.59
N PRO A 491 -6.30 -48.69 12.28
CA PRO A 491 -6.61 -47.27 12.32
C PRO A 491 -7.63 -46.90 11.24
N TYR A 492 -8.45 -45.87 11.46
CA TYR A 492 -9.46 -45.48 10.48
C TYR A 492 -8.88 -44.99 9.14
N MET A 493 -7.65 -44.48 9.12
CA MET A 493 -6.98 -44.10 7.87
C MET A 493 -6.70 -45.30 6.95
N ASP A 494 -6.77 -46.53 7.47
CA ASP A 494 -6.57 -47.77 6.73
C ASP A 494 -7.87 -48.40 6.26
N PHE A 495 -9.01 -47.86 6.67
CA PHE A 495 -10.30 -48.35 6.21
C PHE A 495 -10.47 -48.03 4.72
N ASP A 496 -11.18 -48.92 4.02
CA ASP A 496 -11.75 -48.60 2.73
C ASP A 496 -12.89 -47.59 2.89
N LYS A 497 -13.30 -46.98 1.77
CA LYS A 497 -14.31 -45.92 1.79
C LYS A 497 -15.65 -46.42 2.31
N ASN A 498 -16.06 -47.64 1.93
CA ASN A 498 -17.37 -48.18 2.31
C ASN A 498 -17.45 -48.39 3.82
N LYS A 499 -16.42 -49.01 4.42
CA LYS A 499 -16.33 -49.20 5.87
C LYS A 499 -16.31 -47.87 6.62
N LEU A 500 -15.58 -46.88 6.12
CA LEU A 500 -15.53 -45.56 6.75
C LEU A 500 -16.88 -44.85 6.67
N ASP A 501 -17.56 -44.92 5.53
CA ASP A 501 -18.88 -44.30 5.34
C ASP A 501 -19.95 -44.97 6.22
N MET A 502 -19.89 -46.30 6.44
CA MET A 502 -20.81 -47.02 7.35
C MET A 502 -20.74 -46.56 8.81
N ILE A 503 -19.57 -46.12 9.27
CA ILE A 503 -19.37 -45.66 10.66
C ILE A 503 -19.43 -44.12 10.79
N THR A 504 -19.75 -43.42 9.70
CA THR A 504 -19.79 -41.96 9.67
C THR A 504 -21.23 -41.46 9.61
N ASP A 505 -21.66 -40.72 10.63
CA ASP A 505 -22.95 -40.02 10.64
C ASP A 505 -22.75 -38.52 10.87
N LEU A 506 -22.67 -37.78 9.77
CA LEU A 506 -22.53 -36.32 9.80
C LEU A 506 -23.87 -35.59 10.04
N SER A 507 -25.00 -36.31 10.07
CA SER A 507 -26.33 -35.71 10.28
C SER A 507 -26.53 -35.25 11.73
N VAL A 508 -25.92 -35.96 12.69
CA VAL A 508 -25.96 -35.67 14.13
C VAL A 508 -25.60 -34.22 14.43
N HIS A 509 -24.63 -33.64 13.71
CA HIS A 509 -24.20 -32.26 13.97
C HIS A 509 -25.03 -31.19 13.24
N LYS A 510 -25.65 -31.50 12.10
CA LYS A 510 -26.62 -30.58 11.45
C LYS A 510 -27.79 -30.25 12.41
N MET A 511 -28.18 -31.19 13.28
CA MET A 511 -29.24 -30.96 14.27
C MET A 511 -28.83 -30.03 15.41
N LYS A 512 -27.54 -29.98 15.78
CA LYS A 512 -27.02 -29.11 16.87
C LYS A 512 -26.83 -27.64 16.47
N SER A 513 -26.91 -27.28 15.19
CA SER A 513 -26.78 -25.89 14.74
C SER A 513 -28.08 -25.07 14.85
N LYS A 514 -29.09 -25.55 15.59
CA LYS A 514 -30.27 -24.75 15.91
C LYS A 514 -29.93 -23.80 17.05
N LYS A 515 -30.33 -22.53 16.91
CA LYS A 515 -30.21 -21.51 17.95
C LYS A 515 -30.84 -22.06 19.24
N GLN A 516 -30.04 -22.18 20.30
CA GLN A 516 -30.50 -22.63 21.61
C GLN A 516 -31.35 -21.52 22.24
N ILE A 517 -32.66 -21.51 21.95
CA ILE A 517 -33.59 -20.41 22.28
C ILE A 517 -33.53 -20.04 23.77
N ASP A 518 -33.37 -21.05 24.65
CA ASP A 518 -33.20 -20.94 26.09
C ASP A 518 -32.03 -20.03 26.53
N LYS A 519 -30.97 -19.95 25.71
CA LYS A 519 -29.76 -19.15 25.98
C LYS A 519 -29.84 -17.73 25.46
N TRP A 520 -30.89 -17.37 24.73
CA TRP A 520 -31.12 -16.03 24.19
C TRP A 520 -32.20 -15.31 24.97
N GLY A 521 -32.10 -13.99 25.03
CA GLY A 521 -33.12 -13.12 25.62
C GLY A 521 -33.34 -11.90 24.71
N THR A 522 -34.53 -11.31 24.80
CA THR A 522 -34.85 -10.04 24.15
C THR A 522 -34.44 -8.87 25.04
N PHE A 523 -34.09 -7.75 24.43
CA PHE A 523 -33.78 -6.50 25.10
C PHE A 523 -34.04 -5.31 24.17
N PHE A 524 -34.26 -4.13 24.74
CA PHE A 524 -34.41 -2.89 24.00
C PHE A 524 -33.06 -2.19 23.83
N CYS A 525 -32.79 -1.66 22.65
CA CYS A 525 -31.58 -0.89 22.38
C CYS A 525 -31.58 0.43 23.16
N ASP A 526 -30.53 0.69 23.94
CA ASP A 526 -30.42 1.90 24.79
C ASP A 526 -30.28 3.21 24.01
N HIS A 527 -30.03 3.14 22.69
CA HIS A 527 -29.94 4.32 21.84
C HIS A 527 -31.22 4.62 21.05
N CYS A 528 -31.84 3.58 20.46
CA CYS A 528 -32.96 3.76 19.53
C CYS A 528 -34.27 3.10 20.00
N GLY A 529 -34.29 2.43 21.14
CA GLY A 529 -35.46 1.74 21.69
C GLY A 529 -35.91 0.50 20.91
N LYS A 530 -35.18 0.09 19.85
CA LYS A 530 -35.55 -1.08 19.05
C LYS A 530 -35.39 -2.37 19.86
N GLU A 531 -36.44 -3.19 19.90
CA GLU A 531 -36.37 -4.55 20.44
C GLU A 531 -35.49 -5.45 19.57
N THR A 532 -34.60 -6.20 20.21
CA THR A 532 -33.67 -7.12 19.55
C THR A 532 -33.29 -8.25 20.50
N GLU A 533 -32.47 -9.18 20.04
CA GLU A 533 -32.13 -10.40 20.76
C GLU A 533 -30.63 -10.60 20.91
N ARG A 534 -30.22 -11.20 22.03
CA ARG A 534 -28.81 -11.54 22.30
C ARG A 534 -28.72 -12.71 23.27
N LEU A 535 -27.57 -13.40 23.24
CA LEU A 535 -27.22 -14.39 24.26
C LEU A 535 -27.24 -13.77 25.67
N LYS A 536 -27.94 -14.42 26.61
CA LYS A 536 -28.04 -14.00 28.02
C LYS A 536 -26.66 -13.79 28.66
N SER A 537 -25.67 -14.63 28.31
CA SER A 537 -24.29 -14.52 28.80
C SER A 537 -23.54 -13.28 28.32
N ARG A 538 -23.90 -12.74 27.15
CA ARG A 538 -23.34 -11.48 26.62
C ARG A 538 -24.09 -10.27 27.13
N TYR A 539 -25.39 -10.40 27.35
CA TYR A 539 -26.19 -9.36 28.00
C TYR A 539 -25.63 -9.04 29.39
N LYS A 540 -25.37 -10.05 30.23
CA LYS A 540 -24.81 -9.84 31.58
C LYS A 540 -23.42 -9.17 31.66
N LYS A 541 -22.69 -9.00 30.53
CA LYS A 541 -21.31 -8.49 30.51
C LYS A 541 -21.17 -6.99 30.30
N THR A 542 -22.25 -6.29 29.97
CA THR A 542 -22.21 -4.87 29.61
C THR A 542 -23.41 -4.18 30.23
N SER A 543 -23.25 -2.96 30.75
CA SER A 543 -24.37 -2.17 31.24
C SER A 543 -25.22 -1.56 30.13
N ASN A 544 -24.62 -1.29 28.96
CA ASN A 544 -25.31 -0.72 27.82
C ASN A 544 -25.41 -1.72 26.65
N HIS A 545 -26.58 -1.78 26.01
CA HIS A 545 -26.97 -2.72 24.99
C HIS A 545 -27.51 -2.03 23.73
N PHE A 546 -27.01 -2.46 22.57
CA PHE A 546 -27.32 -1.81 21.29
C PHE A 546 -27.73 -2.84 20.24
N CYS A 547 -28.73 -2.49 19.42
CA CYS A 547 -29.19 -3.33 18.30
C CYS A 547 -28.19 -3.37 17.13
N CYS A 548 -27.32 -2.37 17.02
CA CYS A 548 -26.29 -2.30 16.00
C CYS A 548 -25.09 -1.45 16.46
N GLN A 549 -24.00 -1.52 15.71
CA GLN A 549 -22.78 -0.78 16.00
C GLN A 549 -22.94 0.74 15.87
N ASP A 550 -23.80 1.20 14.95
CA ASP A 550 -24.10 2.63 14.79
C ASP A 550 -24.78 3.21 16.03
N CYS A 551 -25.72 2.48 16.62
CA CYS A 551 -26.37 2.86 17.87
C CYS A 551 -25.37 3.01 19.02
N GLN A 552 -24.41 2.07 19.13
CA GLN A 552 -23.35 2.14 20.13
C GLN A 552 -22.45 3.38 19.94
N ILE A 553 -22.11 3.71 18.70
CA ILE A 553 -21.24 4.87 18.39
C ILE A 553 -21.96 6.18 18.73
N ASN A 554 -23.25 6.29 18.36
CA ASN A 554 -24.03 7.50 18.60
C ASN A 554 -24.31 7.71 20.09
N PHE A 555 -24.64 6.65 20.82
CA PHE A 555 -24.80 6.71 22.28
C PHE A 555 -23.53 7.26 22.96
N LYS A 556 -22.35 6.72 22.59
CA LYS A 556 -21.07 7.21 23.13
C LYS A 556 -20.76 8.67 22.79
N ARG A 557 -21.22 9.17 21.64
CA ARG A 557 -21.04 10.58 21.25
C ARG A 557 -21.92 11.50 22.08
N ASN A 558 -23.16 11.11 22.35
CA ASN A 558 -24.10 11.90 23.12
C ASN A 558 -23.77 11.93 24.62
N THR A 559 -23.08 10.92 25.15
CA THR A 559 -22.62 10.90 26.56
C THR A 559 -21.31 11.66 26.80
N LEU A 560 -20.63 12.13 25.74
CA LEU A 560 -19.35 12.86 25.81
C LEU A 560 -19.46 14.34 25.43
N SER A 561 -20.68 14.80 25.14
CA SER A 561 -21.07 16.20 24.95
C SER A 561 -21.82 16.68 26.17
#